data_AF-A0A369B8T8-F1
#
_entry.id   AF-A0A369B8T8-F1
#
_cell.length_a   1.000
_cell.length_b   1.000
_cell.length_c   1.000
_cell.angle_alpha   90.00
_cell.angle_beta   90.00
_cell.angle_gamma   90.00
#
_symmetry.space_group_name_H-M   'P 1'
#
loop_
_entity.id
_entity.type
_entity.pdbx_description
1 polymer ?
#
loop_
_entity_poly.entity_id
_entity_poly.type
_entity_poly.pdbx_seq_one_letter_code
_entity_poly.pdbx_strand_id
1 'polypeptide(L)'
;MAIKTANVLARVEPDIKEKAESIMAKLGIPASVVINMLYKQIIMTKSIPFSLSLPAAPTALDEMDAAAFDAIMQNGLNEAKADRSRPASEVLADLRRGL
;
A
#
# COMPACT_ATOMS: atom_id res chain seq x y z
N MET A 1 -17.04 16.99 -31.88
CA MET A 1 -17.47 15.60 -31.59
C MET A 1 -17.98 15.57 -30.17
N ALA A 2 -19.22 15.15 -29.93
CA ALA A 2 -19.75 15.00 -28.59
C ALA A 2 -19.03 13.83 -27.90
N ILE A 3 -18.30 14.12 -26.82
CA ILE A 3 -17.73 13.08 -25.95
C ILE A 3 -18.93 12.29 -25.41
N LYS A 4 -19.06 11.02 -25.80
CA LYS A 4 -20.09 10.14 -25.27
C LYS A 4 -19.83 9.97 -23.77
N THR A 5 -20.63 10.63 -22.95
CA THR A 5 -20.59 10.51 -21.49
C THR A 5 -21.38 9.26 -21.08
N ALA A 6 -20.79 8.40 -20.27
CA ALA A 6 -21.48 7.27 -19.64
C ALA A 6 -21.66 7.53 -18.15
N ASN A 7 -22.82 7.18 -17.61
CA ASN A 7 -23.10 7.28 -16.18
C ASN A 7 -22.61 6.02 -15.47
N VAL A 8 -21.94 6.20 -14.32
CA VAL A 8 -21.48 5.09 -13.46
C VAL A 8 -22.28 5.16 -12.16
N LEU A 9 -23.01 4.09 -11.83
CA LEU A 9 -23.73 3.95 -10.57
C LEU A 9 -23.08 2.82 -9.76
N ALA A 10 -22.63 3.14 -8.55
CA ALA A 10 -22.07 2.16 -7.62
C ALA A 10 -22.74 2.31 -6.25
N ARG A 11 -23.02 1.18 -5.60
CA ARG A 11 -23.52 1.16 -4.22
C ARG A 11 -22.32 1.12 -3.28
N VAL A 12 -22.32 2.01 -2.29
CA VAL A 12 -21.29 2.15 -1.27
C VAL A 12 -21.97 2.44 0.06
N GLU A 13 -21.36 1.98 1.15
CA GLU A 13 -21.82 2.30 2.51
C GLU A 13 -21.65 3.79 2.83
N PRO A 14 -22.62 4.44 3.51
CA PRO A 14 -22.57 5.87 3.80
C PRO A 14 -21.30 6.32 4.52
N ASP A 15 -20.88 5.58 5.55
CA ASP A 15 -19.70 5.90 6.35
C ASP A 15 -18.40 5.84 5.53
N ILE A 16 -18.30 4.87 4.62
CA ILE A 16 -17.16 4.73 3.71
C ILE A 16 -17.14 5.89 2.71
N LYS A 17 -18.31 6.26 2.18
CA LYS A 17 -18.44 7.39 1.25
C LYS A 17 -17.94 8.69 1.88
N GLU A 18 -18.43 9.03 3.07
CA GLU A 18 -18.07 10.28 3.74
C GLU A 18 -16.57 10.36 4.05
N LYS A 19 -15.98 9.26 4.53
CA LYS A 19 -14.53 9.18 4.78
C LYS A 19 -13.73 9.38 3.50
N ALA A 20 -14.11 8.70 2.42
CA ALA A 20 -13.44 8.82 1.14
C ALA A 20 -13.56 10.23 0.56
N GLU A 21 -14.76 10.83 0.58
CA GLU A 21 -15.00 12.19 0.09
C GLU A 21 -14.25 13.24 0.92
N SER A 22 -14.12 13.05 2.24
CA SER A 22 -13.31 13.93 3.10
C SER A 22 -11.83 13.92 2.70
N ILE A 23 -11.27 12.73 2.42
CA ILE A 23 -9.88 12.58 1.97
C ILE A 23 -9.70 13.21 0.58
N MET A 24 -10.61 12.91 -0.35
CA MET A 24 -10.59 13.47 -1.71
C MET A 24 -10.70 15.00 -1.70
N ALA A 25 -11.55 15.57 -0.82
CA ALA A 25 -11.68 17.01 -0.64
C ALA A 25 -10.39 17.66 -0.11
N LYS A 26 -9.70 17.02 0.83
CA LYS A 26 -8.38 17.47 1.31
C LYS A 26 -7.32 17.46 0.21
N LEU A 27 -7.42 16.53 -0.73
CA LEU A 27 -6.54 16.46 -1.91
C LEU A 27 -6.98 17.43 -3.03
N GLY A 28 -8.15 18.05 -2.93
CA GLY A 28 -8.70 18.96 -3.94
C GLY A 28 -9.21 18.25 -5.20
N ILE A 29 -9.49 16.94 -5.13
CA ILE A 29 -9.88 16.13 -6.28
C ILE A 29 -11.32 15.65 -6.10
N PRO A 30 -12.25 15.90 -7.04
CA PRO A 30 -13.61 15.38 -6.94
C PRO A 30 -13.66 13.86 -7.25
N ALA A 31 -14.63 13.16 -6.65
CA ALA A 31 -14.78 11.70 -6.80
C ALA A 31 -14.88 11.25 -8.27
N SER A 32 -15.53 12.03 -9.14
CA SER A 32 -15.66 11.73 -10.57
C SER A 32 -14.30 11.68 -11.28
N VAL A 33 -13.36 12.55 -10.89
CA VAL A 33 -12.00 12.57 -11.45
C VAL A 33 -11.23 11.34 -10.96
N VAL A 34 -11.36 10.97 -9.68
CA VAL A 34 -10.74 9.75 -9.13
C VAL A 34 -11.22 8.50 -9.86
N ILE A 35 -12.53 8.35 -10.07
CA ILE A 35 -13.10 7.21 -10.80
C ILE A 35 -12.55 7.15 -12.23
N ASN A 36 -12.50 8.29 -12.93
CA ASN A 36 -11.95 8.36 -14.28
C ASN A 36 -10.44 8.04 -14.33
N MET A 37 -9.67 8.48 -13.34
CA MET A 37 -8.24 8.14 -13.23
C MET A 37 -8.05 6.64 -13.03
N LEU A 38 -8.88 6.00 -12.19
CA LEU A 38 -8.88 4.55 -11.99
C LEU A 38 -9.15 3.78 -13.29
N TYR A 39 -10.14 4.20 -14.08
CA TYR A 39 -10.39 3.58 -15.40
C TYR A 39 -9.18 3.72 -16.33
N LYS A 40 -8.56 4.90 -16.39
CA LYS A 40 -7.36 5.12 -17.22
C LYS A 40 -6.19 4.24 -16.76
N GLN A 41 -6.01 4.12 -15.45
CA GLN A 41 -4.97 3.27 -14.88
C GLN A 41 -5.19 1.80 -15.26
N ILE A 42 -6.42 1.29 -15.13
CA ILE A 42 -6.76 -0.09 -15.52
C ILE A 42 -6.51 -0.31 -17.02
N ILE A 43 -6.88 0.65 -17.88
CA ILE A 43 -6.61 0.58 -19.32
C ILE A 43 -5.11 0.53 -19.59
N MET A 44 -4.33 1.36 -18.90
CA MET A 44 -2.88 1.48 -19.09
C MET A 44 -2.12 0.23 -18.62
N THR A 45 -2.43 -0.27 -17.42
CA THR A 45 -1.72 -1.40 -16.82
C THR A 45 -2.32 -2.76 -17.19
N LYS A 46 -3.52 -2.77 -17.81
CA LYS A 46 -4.33 -3.97 -18.05
C LYS A 46 -4.57 -4.80 -16.78
N SER A 47 -4.58 -4.13 -15.62
CA SER A 47 -4.70 -4.76 -14.30
C SER A 47 -5.41 -3.84 -13.32
N ILE A 48 -5.91 -4.39 -12.23
CA ILE A 48 -6.50 -3.61 -11.14
C ILE A 48 -5.36 -2.97 -10.33
N PRO A 49 -5.36 -1.63 -10.11
CA PRO A 49 -4.24 -0.89 -9.53
C PRO A 49 -4.21 -0.93 -7.99
N PHE A 50 -4.55 -2.08 -7.44
CA PHE A 50 -4.34 -2.39 -6.03
C PHE A 50 -4.03 -3.89 -5.94
N SER A 51 -3.17 -4.26 -5.00
CA SER A 51 -2.84 -5.67 -4.82
C SER A 51 -4.07 -6.43 -4.35
N LEU A 52 -4.50 -7.42 -5.12
CA LEU A 52 -5.54 -8.37 -4.71
C LEU A 52 -4.98 -9.53 -3.86
N SER A 53 -3.73 -9.40 -3.39
CA SER A 53 -3.12 -10.38 -2.50
C SER A 53 -3.54 -10.13 -1.06
N LEU A 54 -3.77 -11.20 -0.30
CA LEU A 54 -3.65 -11.09 1.15
C LEU A 54 -2.21 -10.67 1.47
N PRO A 55 -1.98 -9.77 2.45
CA PRO A 55 -0.63 -9.47 2.90
C PRO A 55 0.03 -10.80 3.28
N ALA A 56 1.19 -11.08 2.68
CA ALA A 56 1.95 -12.27 3.01
C ALA A 56 2.24 -12.21 4.52
N ALA A 57 1.89 -13.27 5.24
CA ALA A 57 2.31 -13.42 6.62
C ALA A 57 3.84 -13.28 6.66
N PRO A 58 4.42 -12.64 7.70
CA PRO A 58 5.86 -12.60 7.84
C PRO A 58 6.39 -14.03 7.76
N THR A 59 7.24 -14.30 6.76
CA THR A 59 7.79 -15.62 6.53
C THR A 59 8.49 -16.06 7.81
N ALA A 60 8.01 -17.16 8.39
CA ALA A 60 8.65 -17.72 9.57
C ALA A 60 10.06 -18.20 9.19
N LEU A 61 10.99 -18.24 10.15
CA LEU A 61 12.35 -18.73 9.90
C LEU A 61 12.34 -20.15 9.30
N ASP A 62 11.37 -20.98 9.69
CA ASP A 62 11.17 -22.35 9.17
C ASP A 62 10.74 -22.39 7.69
N GLU A 63 10.24 -21.29 7.12
CA GLU A 63 9.81 -21.19 5.73
C GLU A 63 10.87 -20.53 4.82
N MET A 64 12.00 -20.08 5.39
CA MET A 64 13.08 -19.43 4.66
C MET A 64 14.16 -20.44 4.24
N ASP A 65 14.70 -20.28 3.03
CA ASP A 65 15.92 -20.97 2.64
C ASP A 65 17.15 -20.32 3.33
N ALA A 66 18.21 -21.10 3.51
CA ALA A 66 19.43 -20.65 4.17
C ALA A 66 20.09 -19.47 3.44
N ALA A 67 19.97 -19.43 2.11
CA ALA A 67 20.55 -18.36 1.29
C ALA A 67 19.85 -17.00 1.52
N ALA A 68 18.53 -17.00 1.67
CA ALA A 68 17.72 -15.83 1.98
C ALA A 68 17.99 -15.35 3.40
N PHE A 69 18.14 -16.27 4.37
CA PHE A 69 18.55 -15.90 5.72
C PHE A 69 19.94 -15.24 5.74
N ASP A 70 20.93 -15.85 5.07
CA ASP A 70 22.28 -15.33 4.98
C ASP A 70 22.31 -13.95 4.31
N ALA A 71 21.48 -13.74 3.28
CA ALA A 71 21.35 -12.43 2.62
C ALA A 71 20.78 -11.37 3.56
N ILE A 72 19.75 -11.69 4.35
CA ILE A 72 19.19 -10.77 5.35
C ILE A 72 20.23 -10.42 6.41
N MET A 73 20.95 -11.42 6.93
CA MET A 73 21.98 -11.21 7.95
C MET A 73 23.16 -10.38 7.43
N GLN A 74 23.58 -10.62 6.18
CA GLN A 74 24.63 -9.85 5.53
C GLN A 74 24.23 -8.38 5.33
N ASN A 75 22.97 -8.12 4.97
CA ASN A 75 22.43 -6.77 4.86
C ASN A 75 22.39 -6.07 6.23
N GLY A 76 21.92 -6.76 7.28
CA GLY A 76 21.93 -6.22 8.65
C GLY A 76 23.33 -5.87 9.14
N LEU A 77 24.32 -6.72 8.84
CA LEU A 77 25.73 -6.45 9.17
C LEU A 77 26.27 -5.21 8.42
N ASN A 78 25.91 -5.05 7.15
CA ASN A 78 26.33 -3.90 6.35
C ASN A 78 25.67 -2.60 6.85
N GLU A 79 24.40 -2.65 7.27
CA GLU A 79 23.70 -1.50 7.87
C GLU A 79 24.27 -1.11 9.23
N ALA A 80 24.60 -2.08 10.07
CA ALA A 80 25.27 -1.84 11.35
C ALA A 80 26.66 -1.21 11.15
N LYS A 81 27.44 -1.69 10.17
CA LYS A 81 28.74 -1.09 9.81
C LYS A 81 28.60 0.34 9.27
N ALA A 82 27.49 0.64 8.60
CA ALA A 82 27.20 1.96 8.04
C ALA A 82 26.52 2.91 9.06
N ASP A 83 26.45 2.51 10.33
CA ASP A 83 25.78 3.22 11.43
C ASP A 83 24.33 3.62 11.14
N ARG A 84 23.65 2.84 10.27
CA ARG A 84 22.21 2.98 9.99
C ARG A 84 21.40 2.24 11.05
N SER A 85 21.70 2.51 12.31
CA SER A 85 21.04 1.90 13.46
C SER A 85 19.91 2.79 13.98
N ARG A 86 18.90 2.18 14.60
CA ARG A 86 17.84 2.88 15.34
C ARG A 86 17.96 2.58 16.83
N PRO A 87 17.60 3.52 17.72
CA PRO A 87 17.60 3.26 19.15
C PRO A 87 16.70 2.07 19.50
N ALA A 88 17.23 1.12 20.26
CA ALA A 88 16.51 -0.10 20.63
C ALA A 88 15.17 0.19 21.32
N SER A 89 15.10 1.26 22.13
CA SER A 89 13.87 1.68 22.80
C SER A 89 12.76 2.11 21.85
N GLU A 90 13.11 2.74 20.73
CA GLU A 90 12.16 3.21 19.71
C GLU A 90 11.65 2.02 18.89
N VAL A 91 12.55 1.15 18.46
CA VAL A 91 12.22 -0.07 17.73
C VAL A 91 11.33 -1.01 18.56
N LEU A 92 11.64 -1.20 19.84
CA LEU A 92 10.83 -2.02 20.74
C LEU A 92 9.46 -1.41 21.02
N ALA A 93 9.35 -0.08 21.03
CA ALA A 93 8.07 0.61 21.16
C ALA A 93 7.20 0.42 19.90
N ASP A 94 7.79 0.53 18.71
CA ASP A 94 7.10 0.28 17.44
C ASP A 94 6.65 -1.19 17.33
N LEU A 95 7.51 -2.15 17.68
CA LEU A 95 7.18 -3.58 17.69
C LEU A 95 6.03 -3.92 18.66
N ARG A 96 5.98 -3.26 19.83
CA ARG A 96 4.88 -3.44 20.80
C ARG A 96 3.58 -2.78 20.35
N ARG A 97 3.66 -1.72 19.55
CA ARG A 97 2.49 -1.10 18.92
C ARG A 97 1.97 -1.95 17.76
N GLY A 98 2.72 -2.98 17.37
CA GLY A 98 2.52 -3.69 16.12
C GLY A 98 2.97 -2.80 14.97
N LEU A 99 3.56 -3.43 13.97
CA LEU A 99 3.32 -2.96 12.61
C LEU A 99 1.81 -2.75 12.38
#